data_AF-A0A2I1I3K9-F1
#
_entry.id   AF-A0A2I1I3K9-F1
#
_cell.length_a   1.000
_cell.length_b   1.000
_cell.length_c   1.000
_cell.angle_alpha   90.00
_cell.angle_beta   90.00
_cell.angle_gamma   90.00
#
_symmetry.space_group_name_H-M   'P 1'
#
loop_
_entity.id
_entity.type
_entity.pdbx_description
1 polymer ?
#
loop_
_entity_poly.entity_id
_entity_poly.type
_entity_poly.pdbx_seq_one_letter_code
_entity_poly.pdbx_strand_id
1 'polypeptide(L)'
;MREKTRCLTYAVFGIYLLLLLWMVLFKFATSVDDILDMRHARYLNLIPFTDSANLYGSNFFDEIVVNFLIFIPFGLYMRMLLKRRSWLIQLLPPFLASVAFEVVQYVFAIGVSDITDVIMNTAGAATGLVVFALLARFWPEKSEKVINVIGLVLEILFIGFLTFLIIANS
;
A
#
# COMPACT_ATOMS: atom_id res chain seq x y z
N MET A 1 -6.98 13.26 -19.46
CA MET A 1 -6.00 12.18 -19.63
C MET A 1 -6.15 11.62 -21.03
N ARG A 2 -5.06 11.54 -21.80
CA ARG A 2 -5.08 10.89 -23.12
C ARG A 2 -5.32 9.39 -22.94
N GLU A 3 -5.98 8.75 -23.90
CA GLU A 3 -6.39 7.34 -23.79
C GLU A 3 -5.21 6.39 -23.52
N LYS A 4 -4.08 6.57 -24.24
CA LYS A 4 -2.85 5.80 -24.02
C LYS A 4 -2.28 5.95 -22.60
N THR A 5 -2.28 7.17 -22.07
CA THR A 5 -1.83 7.45 -20.70
C THR A 5 -2.72 6.77 -19.67
N ARG A 6 -4.04 6.73 -19.92
CA ARG A 6 -5.00 6.09 -19.02
C ARG A 6 -4.83 4.57 -18.97
N CYS A 7 -4.58 3.94 -20.12
CA CYS A 7 -4.26 2.50 -20.17
C CYS A 7 -3.00 2.18 -19.34
N LEU A 8 -1.93 2.97 -19.53
CA LEU A 8 -0.71 2.83 -18.73
C LEU A 8 -0.98 3.01 -17.23
N THR A 9 -1.75 4.03 -16.83
CA THR A 9 -2.11 4.25 -15.43
C THR A 9 -2.79 3.02 -14.82
N TYR A 10 -3.76 2.41 -15.52
CA TYR A 10 -4.42 1.20 -15.03
C TYR A 10 -3.48 0.01 -14.92
N ALA A 11 -2.57 -0.17 -15.87
CA ALA A 11 -1.60 -1.26 -15.84
C ALA A 11 -0.63 -1.12 -14.66
N VAL A 12 0.00 0.04 -14.51
CA VAL A 12 0.94 0.34 -13.41
C VAL A 12 0.20 0.25 -12.07
N PHE A 13 -0.98 0.87 -11.94
CA PHE A 13 -1.78 0.77 -10.72
C PHE A 13 -2.18 -0.67 -10.39
N GLY A 14 -2.49 -1.49 -11.39
CA GLY A 14 -2.81 -2.91 -11.20
C GLY A 14 -1.62 -3.70 -10.65
N ILE A 15 -0.42 -3.49 -11.19
CA ILE A 15 0.82 -4.11 -10.70
C ILE A 15 1.09 -3.65 -9.26
N TYR A 16 1.01 -2.34 -9.01
CA TYR A 16 1.11 -1.78 -7.66
C TYR A 16 0.12 -2.43 -6.68
N LEU A 17 -1.15 -2.64 -7.06
CA LEU A 17 -2.14 -3.26 -6.18
C LEU A 17 -1.80 -4.71 -5.83
N LEU A 18 -1.24 -5.47 -6.78
CA LEU A 18 -0.77 -6.83 -6.52
C LEU A 18 0.40 -6.84 -5.53
N LEU A 19 1.35 -5.93 -5.71
CA LEU A 19 2.47 -5.74 -4.78
C LEU A 19 1.98 -5.28 -3.40
N LEU A 20 1.03 -4.34 -3.35
CA LEU A 20 0.44 -3.86 -2.11
C LEU A 20 -0.25 -4.98 -1.34
N LEU A 21 -1.06 -5.80 -2.04
CA LEU A 21 -1.71 -6.97 -1.44
C LEU A 21 -0.67 -7.93 -0.85
N TRP A 22 0.41 -8.19 -1.58
CA TRP A 22 1.50 -9.03 -1.08
C TRP A 22 2.17 -8.43 0.17
N MET A 23 2.57 -7.16 0.12
CA MET A 23 3.28 -6.48 1.19
C MET A 23 2.45 -6.40 2.48
N VAL A 24 1.15 -6.08 2.38
CA VAL A 24 0.29 -5.93 3.55
C VAL A 24 -0.13 -7.28 4.14
N LEU A 25 -0.59 -8.22 3.32
CA LEU A 25 -1.10 -9.50 3.83
C LEU A 25 -0.01 -10.43 4.32
N PHE A 26 1.17 -10.41 3.67
CA PHE A 26 2.26 -11.34 3.99
C PHE A 26 3.45 -10.65 4.66
N LYS A 27 3.35 -9.38 5.05
CA LYS A 27 4.42 -8.58 5.69
C LYS A 27 5.83 -8.84 5.09
N PHE A 28 5.93 -8.83 3.75
CA PHE A 28 7.17 -9.08 3.00
C PHE A 28 7.78 -10.49 3.12
N ALA A 29 7.02 -11.50 3.55
CA ALA A 29 7.48 -12.88 3.62
C ALA A 29 8.16 -13.32 2.32
N THR A 30 9.34 -13.93 2.45
CA THR A 30 10.16 -14.37 1.31
C THR A 30 10.28 -15.89 1.24
N SER A 31 9.97 -16.59 2.33
CA SER A 31 9.95 -18.04 2.40
C SER A 31 8.54 -18.57 2.71
N VAL A 32 8.30 -19.85 2.40
CA VAL A 32 7.05 -20.53 2.81
C VAL A 32 7.00 -20.68 4.33
N ASP A 33 8.15 -20.88 4.97
CA ASP A 33 8.25 -21.03 6.42
C ASP A 33 7.84 -19.74 7.14
N ASP A 34 8.24 -18.56 6.63
CA ASP A 34 7.79 -17.26 7.16
C ASP A 34 6.25 -17.16 7.17
N ILE A 35 5.60 -17.61 6.08
CA ILE A 35 4.15 -17.59 5.94
C ILE A 35 3.49 -18.60 6.89
N LEU A 36 4.11 -19.77 7.08
CA LEU A 36 3.61 -20.82 7.97
C LEU A 36 3.74 -20.42 9.46
N ASP A 37 4.82 -19.73 9.82
CA ASP A 37 5.04 -19.21 11.18
C ASP A 37 4.09 -18.06 11.54
N MET A 38 3.62 -17.31 10.53
CA MET A 38 2.55 -16.31 10.71
C MET A 38 1.19 -16.95 10.98
N ARG A 39 0.97 -18.21 10.56
CA ARG A 39 -0.29 -18.90 10.83
C ARG A 39 -0.41 -19.05 12.34
N HIS A 40 -1.64 -18.86 12.86
CA HIS A 40 -2.01 -18.87 14.28
C HIS A 40 -1.87 -17.53 15.02
N ALA A 41 -1.29 -16.49 14.41
CA ALA A 41 -1.43 -15.13 14.91
C ALA A 41 -2.86 -14.64 14.61
N ARG A 42 -3.77 -14.78 15.58
CA ARG A 42 -5.09 -14.13 15.57
C ARG A 42 -5.17 -13.20 16.75
N TYR A 43 -4.78 -11.95 16.52
CA TYR A 43 -4.88 -10.89 17.50
C TYR A 43 -5.61 -9.70 16.89
N LEU A 44 -6.42 -9.03 17.71
CA LEU A 44 -7.19 -7.86 17.31
C LEU A 44 -6.82 -6.70 18.22
N ASN A 45 -6.15 -5.69 17.67
CA ASN A 45 -5.82 -4.45 18.34
C ASN A 45 -6.74 -3.32 17.87
N LEU A 46 -7.66 -2.92 18.72
CA LEU A 46 -8.58 -1.79 18.47
C LEU A 46 -8.17 -0.51 19.20
N ILE A 47 -7.08 -0.54 19.95
CA ILE A 47 -6.56 0.65 20.62
C ILE A 47 -5.51 1.26 19.70
N PRO A 48 -5.76 2.45 19.14
CA PRO A 48 -4.83 3.05 18.19
C PRO A 48 -3.51 3.41 18.87
N PHE A 49 -2.44 3.25 18.12
CA PHE A 49 -1.08 3.59 18.52
C PHE A 49 -0.54 2.82 19.74
N THR A 50 -1.04 1.62 19.98
CA THR A 50 -0.48 0.71 21.00
C THR A 50 0.46 -0.28 20.37
N ASP A 51 1.40 -0.76 21.19
CA ASP A 51 2.55 -1.56 20.78
C ASP A 51 2.18 -3.03 20.49
N SER A 52 1.31 -3.24 19.51
CA SER A 52 0.94 -4.57 19.01
C SER A 52 2.09 -5.25 18.26
N ALA A 53 3.01 -4.45 17.69
CA ALA A 53 4.16 -4.93 16.92
C ALA A 53 5.22 -5.62 17.81
N ASN A 54 5.43 -5.11 19.04
CA ASN A 54 6.34 -5.76 19.99
C ASN A 54 5.91 -7.17 20.40
N LEU A 55 4.63 -7.55 20.24
CA LEU A 55 4.16 -8.91 20.49
C LEU A 55 4.76 -9.94 19.51
N TYR A 56 5.24 -9.50 18.35
CA TYR A 56 5.77 -10.36 17.28
C TYR A 56 7.19 -9.98 16.84
N GLY A 57 7.90 -9.17 17.63
CA GLY A 57 9.32 -8.88 17.43
C GLY A 57 9.62 -7.88 16.30
N SER A 58 8.62 -7.16 15.79
CA SER A 58 8.80 -6.07 14.84
C SER A 58 8.79 -4.71 15.54
N ASN A 59 9.57 -3.76 15.01
CA ASN A 59 9.58 -2.40 15.52
C ASN A 59 8.26 -1.71 15.15
N PHE A 60 7.46 -1.37 16.17
CA PHE A 60 6.20 -0.65 16.03
C PHE A 60 6.27 0.61 15.14
N PHE A 61 7.32 1.41 15.30
CA PHE A 61 7.52 2.61 14.48
C PHE A 61 7.76 2.29 13.00
N ASP A 62 8.45 1.20 12.70
CA ASP A 62 8.73 0.81 11.32
C ASP A 62 7.43 0.37 10.63
N GLU A 63 6.56 -0.38 11.32
CA GLU A 63 5.25 -0.79 10.76
C GLU A 63 4.36 0.41 10.44
N ILE A 64 4.23 1.37 11.37
CA ILE A 64 3.46 2.61 11.18
C ILE A 64 3.96 3.38 9.95
N VAL A 65 5.27 3.57 9.84
CA VAL A 65 5.88 4.34 8.76
C VAL A 65 5.74 3.61 7.42
N VAL A 66 5.97 2.30 7.39
CA VAL A 66 5.82 1.50 6.17
C VAL A 66 4.38 1.53 5.68
N ASN A 67 3.39 1.28 6.55
CA ASN A 67 1.97 1.32 6.20
C ASN A 67 1.54 2.69 5.66
N PHE A 68 2.01 3.77 6.28
CA PHE A 68 1.82 5.11 5.74
C PHE A 68 2.43 5.30 4.35
N LEU A 69 3.70 4.94 4.16
CA LEU A 69 4.43 5.19 2.91
C LEU A 69 3.88 4.35 1.75
N ILE A 70 3.59 3.08 1.97
CA ILE A 70 3.13 2.16 0.92
C ILE A 70 1.74 2.55 0.39
N PHE A 71 0.92 3.30 1.14
CA PHE A 71 -0.39 3.79 0.67
C PHE A 71 -0.35 5.15 -0.04
N ILE A 72 0.77 5.89 0.00
CA ILE A 72 0.91 7.15 -0.74
C ILE A 72 0.63 6.96 -2.25
N PRO A 73 1.21 5.96 -2.94
CA PRO A 73 0.91 5.73 -4.35
C PRO A 73 -0.58 5.46 -4.60
N PHE A 74 -1.28 4.74 -3.72
CA PHE A 74 -2.73 4.54 -3.84
C PHE A 74 -3.45 5.90 -3.96
N GLY A 75 -3.13 6.84 -3.07
CA GLY A 75 -3.64 8.21 -3.12
C GLY A 75 -3.34 8.89 -4.46
N LEU A 76 -2.10 8.82 -4.95
CA LEU A 76 -1.71 9.39 -6.24
C LEU A 76 -2.60 8.86 -7.37
N TYR A 77 -2.80 7.54 -7.43
CA TYR A 77 -3.64 6.90 -8.46
C TYR A 77 -5.12 7.26 -8.32
N MET A 78 -5.66 7.36 -7.10
CA MET A 78 -7.04 7.79 -6.90
C MET A 78 -7.26 9.22 -7.39
N ARG A 79 -6.31 10.13 -7.12
CA ARG A 79 -6.39 11.50 -7.63
C ARG A 79 -6.33 11.55 -9.16
N MET A 80 -5.52 10.69 -9.78
CA MET A 80 -5.41 10.57 -11.23
C MET A 80 -6.70 10.03 -11.87
N LEU A 81 -7.22 8.93 -11.36
CA LEU A 81 -8.33 8.19 -11.96
C LEU A 81 -9.69 8.81 -11.67
N LEU A 82 -9.86 9.41 -10.49
CA LEU A 82 -11.13 9.99 -10.01
C LEU A 82 -11.09 11.53 -9.96
N LYS A 83 -10.33 12.16 -10.87
CA LYS A 83 -10.03 13.61 -10.91
C LYS A 83 -11.24 14.55 -10.78
N ARG A 84 -12.43 14.11 -11.21
CA ARG A 84 -13.70 14.89 -11.17
C ARG A 84 -14.55 14.63 -9.92
N ARG A 85 -14.14 13.72 -9.05
CA ARG A 85 -14.86 13.36 -7.81
C ARG A 85 -14.32 14.16 -6.62
N SER A 86 -15.09 14.23 -5.54
CA SER A 86 -14.67 14.86 -4.29
C SER A 86 -13.51 14.09 -3.64
N TRP A 87 -12.75 14.77 -2.79
CA TRP A 87 -11.63 14.16 -2.06
C TRP A 87 -12.08 12.97 -1.19
N LEU A 88 -13.26 13.04 -0.58
CA LEU A 88 -13.85 11.93 0.18
C LEU A 88 -14.09 10.69 -0.68
N ILE A 89 -14.62 10.87 -1.90
CA ILE A 89 -14.84 9.75 -2.84
C ILE A 89 -13.49 9.17 -3.31
N GLN A 90 -12.46 10.01 -3.43
CA GLN A 90 -11.11 9.55 -3.78
C GLN A 90 -10.44 8.76 -2.65
N LEU A 91 -10.77 9.06 -1.39
CA LEU A 91 -10.20 8.40 -0.22
C LEU A 91 -10.93 7.11 0.17
N LEU A 92 -12.17 6.94 -0.29
CA LEU A 92 -12.99 5.77 0.04
C LEU A 92 -12.36 4.44 -0.41
N PRO A 93 -11.84 4.27 -1.65
CA PRO A 93 -11.21 3.02 -2.07
C PRO A 93 -10.00 2.59 -1.21
N PRO A 94 -8.99 3.44 -0.92
CA PRO A 94 -7.87 3.03 -0.07
C PRO A 94 -8.30 2.74 1.37
N PHE A 95 -9.25 3.50 1.93
CA PHE A 95 -9.81 3.21 3.26
C PHE A 95 -10.47 1.82 3.31
N LEU A 96 -11.34 1.52 2.34
CA LEU A 96 -12.00 0.22 2.26
C LEU A 96 -11.01 -0.93 2.01
N ALA A 97 -9.99 -0.70 1.19
CA ALA A 97 -8.94 -1.69 0.96
C ALA A 97 -8.18 -1.99 2.26
N SER A 98 -7.85 -0.95 3.04
CA SER A 98 -7.18 -1.15 4.32
C SER A 98 -8.04 -1.93 5.31
N VAL A 99 -9.33 -1.61 5.44
CA VAL A 99 -10.25 -2.39 6.29
C VAL A 99 -10.38 -3.83 5.79
N ALA A 100 -10.40 -4.04 4.47
CA ALA A 100 -10.45 -5.38 3.91
C ALA A 100 -9.19 -6.20 4.25
N PHE A 101 -8.00 -5.58 4.25
CA PHE A 101 -6.76 -6.25 4.65
C PHE A 101 -6.81 -6.72 6.10
N GLU A 102 -7.24 -5.86 7.02
CA GLU A 102 -7.45 -6.21 8.43
C GLU A 102 -8.39 -7.40 8.61
N VAL A 103 -9.52 -7.38 7.91
CA VAL A 103 -10.52 -8.45 7.95
C VAL A 103 -9.92 -9.76 7.43
N VAL A 104 -9.18 -9.72 6.33
CA VAL A 104 -8.51 -10.90 5.77
C VAL A 104 -7.47 -11.44 6.75
N GLN A 105 -6.62 -10.59 7.33
CA GLN A 105 -5.62 -11.01 8.31
C GLN A 105 -6.25 -11.69 9.52
N TYR A 106 -7.34 -11.12 10.05
CA TYR A 106 -8.07 -11.70 11.17
C TYR A 106 -8.76 -13.03 10.83
N VAL A 107 -9.50 -13.09 9.72
CA VAL A 107 -10.27 -14.28 9.30
C VAL A 107 -9.34 -15.46 8.99
N PHE A 108 -8.25 -15.20 8.26
CA PHE A 108 -7.31 -16.25 7.87
C PHE A 108 -6.24 -16.53 8.94
N ALA A 109 -6.22 -15.76 10.04
CA ALA A 109 -5.25 -15.90 11.13
C ALA A 109 -3.79 -15.88 10.63
N ILE A 110 -3.52 -14.95 9.72
CA ILE A 110 -2.22 -14.74 9.06
C ILE A 110 -1.50 -13.48 9.58
N GLY A 111 -1.99 -12.88 10.67
CA GLY A 111 -1.38 -11.66 11.22
C GLY A 111 -2.22 -11.00 12.31
N VAL A 112 -1.65 -9.93 12.85
CA VAL A 112 -2.34 -9.03 13.78
C VAL A 112 -3.23 -8.09 13.00
N SER A 113 -4.50 -8.01 13.37
CA SER A 113 -5.36 -6.94 12.88
C SER A 113 -5.23 -5.72 13.79
N ASP A 114 -4.88 -4.55 13.23
CA ASP A 114 -4.60 -3.32 13.95
C ASP A 114 -5.33 -2.10 13.35
N ILE A 115 -6.08 -1.39 14.19
CA ILE A 115 -6.72 -0.14 13.80
C ILE A 115 -5.71 0.94 13.39
N THR A 116 -4.48 0.89 13.93
CA THR A 116 -3.37 1.78 13.59
C THR A 116 -3.02 1.65 12.11
N ASP A 117 -3.05 0.44 11.55
CA ASP A 117 -2.75 0.20 10.14
C ASP A 117 -3.80 0.84 9.26
N VAL A 118 -5.09 0.72 9.60
CA VAL A 118 -6.17 1.43 8.90
C VAL A 118 -5.98 2.95 8.91
N ILE A 119 -5.61 3.51 10.05
CA ILE A 119 -5.36 4.94 10.21
C ILE A 119 -4.18 5.37 9.35
N MET A 120 -3.05 4.67 9.44
CA MET A 120 -1.81 5.04 8.74
C MET A 120 -1.92 4.85 7.23
N ASN A 121 -2.55 3.75 6.77
CA ASN A 121 -2.84 3.51 5.37
C ASN A 121 -3.75 4.60 4.78
N THR A 122 -4.80 4.97 5.52
CA THR A 122 -5.71 6.05 5.08
C THR A 122 -5.01 7.41 5.06
N ALA A 123 -4.17 7.70 6.06
CA ALA A 123 -3.37 8.93 6.13
C ALA A 123 -2.33 9.01 4.99
N GLY A 124 -1.69 7.89 4.66
CA GLY A 124 -0.79 7.75 3.52
C GLY A 124 -1.49 8.06 2.21
N ALA A 125 -2.67 7.44 1.99
CA ALA A 125 -3.48 7.71 0.82
C ALA A 125 -3.94 9.18 0.73
N ALA A 126 -4.37 9.78 1.84
CA ALA A 126 -4.73 11.20 1.89
C ALA A 126 -3.54 12.09 1.51
N THR A 127 -2.34 11.77 1.99
CA THR A 127 -1.09 12.45 1.64
C THR A 127 -0.82 12.32 0.14
N GLY A 128 -0.99 11.13 -0.44
CA GLY A 128 -0.90 10.93 -1.89
C GLY A 128 -1.86 11.82 -2.68
N LEU A 129 -3.12 11.98 -2.24
CA LEU A 129 -4.07 12.90 -2.89
C LEU A 129 -3.53 14.34 -2.91
N VAL A 130 -2.99 14.80 -1.79
CA VAL A 130 -2.41 16.14 -1.63
C VAL A 130 -1.18 16.32 -2.51
N VAL A 131 -0.25 15.35 -2.49
CA VAL A 131 0.98 15.37 -3.30
C VAL A 131 0.64 15.47 -4.79
N PHE A 132 -0.30 14.65 -5.29
CA PHE A 132 -0.72 14.76 -6.68
C PHE A 132 -1.33 16.13 -6.99
N ALA A 133 -2.19 16.64 -6.10
CA ALA A 133 -2.84 17.94 -6.31
C ALA A 133 -1.82 19.08 -6.41
N LEU A 134 -0.76 19.05 -5.58
CA LEU A 134 0.35 19.99 -5.65
C LEU A 134 1.15 19.82 -6.95
N LEU A 135 1.55 18.60 -7.30
CA LEU A 135 2.28 18.33 -8.55
C LEU A 135 1.48 18.76 -9.80
N ALA A 136 0.17 18.51 -9.82
CA ALA A 136 -0.70 18.92 -10.91
C ALA A 136 -0.91 20.44 -10.98
N ARG A 137 -0.74 21.17 -9.87
CA ARG A 137 -0.74 22.63 -9.86
C ARG A 137 0.52 23.21 -10.51
N PHE A 138 1.69 22.61 -10.28
CA PHE A 138 2.96 23.07 -10.85
C PHE A 138 3.22 22.54 -12.27
N TRP A 139 2.81 21.30 -12.57
CA TRP A 139 3.06 20.63 -13.87
C TRP A 139 1.82 19.90 -14.41
N PRO A 140 0.74 20.62 -14.79
CA PRO A 140 -0.56 20.04 -15.14
C PRO A 140 -0.53 19.08 -16.34
N GLU A 141 0.38 19.30 -17.30
CA GLU A 141 0.46 18.49 -18.53
C GLU A 141 1.31 17.22 -18.37
N LYS A 142 2.21 17.20 -17.37
CA LYS A 142 3.24 16.15 -17.24
C LYS A 142 3.06 15.27 -16.00
N SER A 143 2.33 15.74 -14.98
CA SER A 143 2.21 15.04 -13.69
C SER A 143 1.76 13.58 -13.83
N GLU A 144 0.73 13.31 -14.63
CA GLU A 144 0.21 11.96 -14.86
C GLU A 144 1.26 11.03 -15.50
N LYS A 145 2.04 11.55 -16.46
CA LYS A 145 3.09 10.76 -17.14
C LYS A 145 4.28 10.51 -16.23
N VAL A 146 4.72 11.53 -15.49
CA VAL A 146 5.85 11.43 -14.56
C VAL A 146 5.56 10.40 -13.47
N ILE A 147 4.36 10.44 -12.88
CA ILE A 147 3.97 9.49 -11.83
C ILE A 147 3.92 8.06 -12.36
N ASN A 148 3.35 7.84 -13.56
CA ASN A 148 3.34 6.50 -14.16
C ASN A 148 4.75 5.97 -14.44
N VAL A 149 5.66 6.82 -14.92
CA VAL A 149 7.06 6.41 -15.18
C VAL A 149 7.79 6.10 -13.87
N ILE A 150 7.65 6.95 -12.86
CA ILE A 150 8.26 6.72 -11.53
C ILE A 150 7.70 5.44 -10.92
N GLY A 151 6.37 5.27 -10.91
CA GLY A 151 5.71 4.06 -10.41
C GLY A 151 6.24 2.80 -11.09
N LEU A 152 6.26 2.78 -12.43
CA LEU A 152 6.77 1.66 -13.20
C LEU A 152 8.25 1.33 -12.87
N VAL A 153 9.11 2.35 -12.76
CA VAL A 153 10.52 2.14 -12.40
C VAL A 153 10.65 1.57 -10.99
N LEU A 154 9.92 2.12 -10.02
CA LEU A 154 9.95 1.64 -8.64
C LEU A 154 9.42 0.20 -8.54
N GLU A 155 8.35 -0.14 -9.25
CA GLU A 155 7.78 -1.50 -9.30
C GLU A 155 8.78 -2.49 -9.90
N ILE A 156 9.44 -2.14 -11.02
CA ILE A 156 10.46 -3.00 -11.64
C ILE A 156 11.64 -3.22 -10.69
N LEU A 157 12.13 -2.15 -10.05
CA LEU A 157 13.22 -2.25 -9.09
C LEU A 157 12.83 -3.12 -7.89
N PHE A 158 11.62 -2.92 -7.36
CA PHE A 158 11.10 -3.69 -6.23
C PHE A 158 10.93 -5.16 -6.56
N ILE A 159 10.31 -5.49 -7.71
CA ILE A 159 10.16 -6.87 -8.18
C ILE A 159 11.54 -7.52 -8.40
N GLY A 160 12.50 -6.79 -8.99
CA GLY A 160 13.86 -7.29 -9.18
C GLY A 160 14.56 -7.58 -7.85
N PHE A 161 14.43 -6.67 -6.89
CA PHE A 161 14.98 -6.85 -5.55
C PHE A 161 14.32 -8.02 -4.79
N LEU A 162 12.99 -8.12 -4.82
CA LEU A 162 12.24 -9.21 -4.20
C LEU A 162 12.63 -10.56 -4.81
N THR A 163 12.76 -10.63 -6.14
CA THR A 163 13.22 -11.84 -6.85
C THR A 163 14.62 -12.24 -6.40
N PHE A 164 15.53 -11.26 -6.29
CA PHE A 164 16.88 -11.50 -5.79
C PHE A 164 16.87 -12.05 -4.35
N LEU A 165 16.07 -11.48 -3.45
CA LEU A 165 15.95 -11.94 -2.07
C LEU A 165 15.41 -13.37 -1.98
N ILE A 166 14.36 -13.68 -2.75
CA ILE A 166 13.78 -15.03 -2.78
C ILE A 166 14.85 -16.04 -3.23
N ILE A 167 15.60 -15.75 -4.30
CA ILE A 167 16.67 -16.62 -4.81
C ILE A 167 17.83 -16.74 -3.81
N ALA A 168 18.20 -15.65 -3.12
CA ALA A 168 19.30 -15.66 -2.17
C ALA A 168 18.96 -16.41 -0.87
N ASN A 169 17.67 -16.56 -0.55
CA ASN A 169 17.16 -17.19 0.66
C ASN A 169 16.52 -18.58 0.41
N SER A 170 16.63 -19.12 -0.81
CA SER A 170 16.20 -20.48 -1.19
C SER A 170 17.38 -21.42 -1.38
#